data_AF-J5J6Y4-F1
#
_entry.id   AF-J5J6Y4-F1
#
_cell.length_a   1.000
_cell.length_b   1.000
_cell.length_c   1.000
_cell.angle_alpha   90.00
_cell.angle_beta   90.00
_cell.angle_gamma   90.00
#
_symmetry.space_group_name_H-M   'P 1'
#
loop_
_entity.id
_entity.type
_entity.pdbx_description
1 polymer ?
#
loop_
_entity_poly.entity_id
_entity_poly.type
_entity_poly.pdbx_seq_one_letter_code
_entity_poly.pdbx_strand_id
1 'polypeptide(L)'
;MSEVDTMSHLTRAGVEKLPALGDKPPRINTRYVVKSNPEIRLKASDENVRAETWFRTPPFNAHTIRMIRAVKLFAESHDQGSVDDMMQGNWTWFQLAVLSSDKATSPKKGSDGQELVVTSHANRVASDEFEWLEGGTVDTRRIFLQALEPGNVIAVRVCARFLGWEMFARNGHLVVEMGEDNQPVPIKPIKIDTDDAIPARRNVQTWYNETKTCHETGLELSLFIRAMRVFQSLRPEDQLSYYRIAGIHGFPCNVPWNTGDPVIPLDDPNLEKLLEEKKGGQYCEHNNYLFPTWHRAYMLLYERRISDLVMEEALERKHENEKWVQAAECWRLPYWDWAAHPRLPDIACDETISVIKSWNGRDEPQMEDLGNPMYRFQMPGLKPMGDSSYGDYRLKNTEKQSVCIHLECCGWNMVLMTVSGTNVLAPVAIASSPATLMGAG
;
A
#
# COMPACT_ATOMS: atom_id res chain seq x y z
N MET A 1 -10.56 -22.57 -11.36
CA MET A 1 -10.00 -23.74 -10.64
C MET A 1 -10.70 -23.78 -9.29
N SER A 2 -11.31 -24.91 -8.90
CA SER A 2 -12.00 -25.06 -7.62
C SER A 2 -11.03 -24.78 -6.47
N GLU A 3 -11.29 -23.73 -5.70
CA GLU A 3 -10.36 -23.16 -4.73
C GLU A 3 -10.16 -24.10 -3.54
N VAL A 4 -8.94 -24.60 -3.42
CA VAL A 4 -8.45 -25.29 -2.23
C VAL A 4 -8.28 -24.24 -1.14
N ASP A 5 -8.85 -24.47 0.04
CA ASP A 5 -8.53 -23.69 1.25
C ASP A 5 -7.01 -23.72 1.45
N THR A 6 -6.34 -22.60 1.14
CA THR A 6 -4.87 -22.46 1.13
C THR A 6 -4.25 -22.61 2.51
N MET A 7 -5.07 -22.66 3.56
CA MET A 7 -4.66 -22.81 4.96
C MET A 7 -5.24 -24.07 5.61
N SER A 8 -5.84 -24.98 4.85
CA SER A 8 -6.38 -26.26 5.37
C SER A 8 -5.30 -27.26 5.79
N HIS A 9 -4.09 -27.15 5.22
CA HIS A 9 -2.97 -28.06 5.55
C HIS A 9 -2.15 -27.61 6.77
N LEU A 10 -2.50 -26.48 7.40
CA LEU A 10 -1.76 -25.94 8.54
C LEU A 10 -2.01 -26.78 9.79
N THR A 11 -0.94 -27.38 10.32
CA THR A 11 -0.97 -28.10 11.60
C THR A 11 -0.67 -27.14 12.76
N ARG A 12 -1.07 -27.51 13.98
CA ARG A 12 -0.73 -26.76 15.21
C ARG A 12 0.76 -26.43 15.30
N ALA A 13 1.62 -27.43 15.14
CA ALA A 13 3.07 -27.25 15.19
C ALA A 13 3.59 -26.32 14.07
N GLY A 14 2.92 -26.27 12.92
CA GLY A 14 3.21 -25.31 11.85
C GLY A 14 2.82 -23.89 12.22
N VAL A 15 1.60 -23.69 12.75
CA VAL A 15 1.06 -22.39 13.17
C VAL A 15 1.88 -21.78 14.29
N GLU A 16 2.26 -22.56 15.30
CA GLU A 16 3.02 -22.09 16.46
C GLU A 16 4.42 -21.55 16.08
N LYS A 17 5.00 -22.05 14.98
CA LYS A 17 6.30 -21.66 14.43
C LYS A 17 6.25 -20.46 13.47
N LEU A 18 5.05 -19.99 13.09
CA LEU A 18 4.93 -18.85 12.19
C LEU A 18 5.51 -17.57 12.83
N PRO A 19 6.11 -16.67 12.03
CA PRO A 19 6.59 -15.39 12.52
C PRO A 19 5.43 -14.52 13.02
N ALA A 20 5.68 -13.74 14.07
CA ALA A 20 4.70 -12.80 14.57
C ALA A 20 4.44 -11.67 13.55
N LEU A 21 3.18 -11.28 13.38
CA LEU A 21 2.84 -10.07 12.63
C LEU A 21 3.29 -8.84 13.44
N GLY A 22 4.33 -8.14 12.97
CA GLY A 22 4.92 -6.97 13.65
C GLY A 22 4.95 -5.72 12.78
N ASP A 23 5.66 -4.68 13.24
CA ASP A 23 5.64 -3.32 12.66
C ASP A 23 6.46 -3.14 11.38
N LYS A 24 7.22 -4.17 10.97
CA LYS A 24 7.96 -4.14 9.71
C LYS A 24 7.04 -4.54 8.57
N PRO A 25 7.14 -3.91 7.39
CA PRO A 25 6.23 -4.22 6.31
C PRO A 25 6.37 -5.72 5.96
N PRO A 26 5.25 -6.46 5.89
CA PRO A 26 5.27 -7.90 5.71
C PRO A 26 6.05 -8.31 4.45
N ARG A 27 6.60 -9.53 4.49
CA ARG A 27 7.17 -10.17 3.31
C ARG A 27 6.05 -10.77 2.48
N ILE A 28 6.22 -10.70 1.17
CA ILE A 28 5.36 -11.36 0.18
C ILE A 28 5.36 -12.87 0.43
N ASN A 29 4.23 -13.53 0.11
CA ASN A 29 4.05 -14.99 0.15
C ASN A 29 4.44 -15.61 1.50
N THR A 30 4.22 -14.85 2.57
CA THR A 30 4.57 -15.22 3.94
C THR A 30 3.31 -15.23 4.81
N ARG A 31 3.20 -16.22 5.70
CA ARG A 31 2.15 -16.29 6.70
C ARG A 31 2.67 -15.77 8.02
N TYR A 32 1.88 -14.93 8.66
CA TYR A 32 2.16 -14.37 9.97
C TYR A 32 1.12 -14.81 10.97
N VAL A 33 1.45 -14.74 12.25
CA VAL A 33 0.51 -15.09 13.33
C VAL A 33 0.42 -13.98 14.37
N VAL A 34 -0.79 -13.75 14.85
CA VAL A 34 -1.06 -12.95 16.05
C VAL A 34 -1.54 -13.91 17.13
N LYS A 35 -0.84 -13.92 18.27
CA LYS A 35 -1.10 -14.85 19.38
C LYS A 35 -1.88 -14.15 20.50
N SER A 36 -2.81 -14.87 21.11
CA SER A 36 -3.52 -14.43 22.31
C SER A 36 -2.62 -14.41 23.55
N ASN A 37 -2.86 -13.50 24.50
CA ASN A 37 -2.35 -13.53 25.87
C ASN A 37 -3.37 -12.80 26.78
N PRO A 38 -3.93 -13.33 27.90
CA PRO A 38 -3.92 -14.68 28.52
C PRO A 38 -5.17 -15.52 28.15
N GLU A 39 -5.48 -16.59 28.90
CA GLU A 39 -6.76 -17.33 28.83
C GLU A 39 -7.96 -16.40 29.10
N ILE A 40 -9.09 -16.67 28.45
CA ILE A 40 -10.34 -15.94 28.62
C ILE A 40 -11.50 -16.89 28.95
N ARG A 41 -12.38 -16.43 29.83
CA ARG A 41 -13.65 -17.09 30.16
C ARG A 41 -14.79 -16.11 29.96
N LEU A 42 -15.82 -16.54 29.23
CA LEU A 42 -17.03 -15.77 29.00
C LEU A 42 -18.26 -16.56 29.44
N LYS A 43 -19.05 -15.99 30.35
CA LYS A 43 -20.33 -16.59 30.79
C LYS A 43 -21.51 -15.78 30.27
N ALA A 44 -22.46 -16.46 29.62
CA ALA A 44 -23.73 -15.86 29.25
C ALA A 44 -24.68 -15.79 30.47
N SER A 45 -25.37 -14.66 30.60
CA SER A 45 -26.29 -14.37 31.70
C SER A 45 -27.77 -14.41 31.31
N ASP A 46 -28.05 -14.38 30.02
CA ASP A 46 -29.40 -14.27 29.46
C ASP A 46 -29.44 -14.79 28.02
N GLU A 47 -30.58 -14.64 27.35
CA GLU A 47 -30.82 -15.09 25.98
C GLU A 47 -30.11 -14.27 24.89
N ASN A 48 -29.45 -13.16 25.24
CA ASN A 48 -28.72 -12.34 24.30
C ASN A 48 -27.30 -12.89 24.08
N VAL A 49 -26.75 -12.57 22.91
CA VAL A 49 -25.35 -12.89 22.60
C VAL A 49 -24.46 -11.99 23.43
N ARG A 50 -23.65 -12.59 24.31
CA ARG A 50 -22.52 -11.92 24.94
C ARG A 50 -21.29 -12.16 24.08
N ALA A 51 -20.54 -11.11 23.75
CA ALA A 51 -19.36 -11.23 22.92
C ALA A 51 -18.23 -10.30 23.40
N GLU A 52 -17.10 -10.87 23.77
CA GLU A 52 -15.96 -10.18 24.38
C GLU A 52 -14.71 -10.31 23.51
N THR A 53 -13.96 -9.21 23.36
CA THR A 53 -12.72 -9.22 22.57
C THR A 53 -11.61 -9.88 23.37
N TRP A 54 -11.03 -10.94 22.81
CA TRP A 54 -9.95 -11.68 23.44
C TRP A 54 -8.57 -11.12 23.07
N PHE A 55 -8.29 -10.96 21.78
CA PHE A 55 -7.07 -10.32 21.28
C PHE A 55 -7.30 -9.69 19.90
N ARG A 56 -6.35 -8.91 19.41
CA ARG A 56 -6.46 -8.18 18.14
C ARG A 56 -5.12 -8.07 17.42
N THR A 57 -5.16 -7.90 16.10
CA THR A 57 -3.98 -7.57 15.29
C THR A 57 -3.46 -6.17 15.62
N PRO A 58 -2.20 -5.85 15.28
CA PRO A 58 -1.78 -4.45 15.15
C PRO A 58 -2.64 -3.70 14.11
N PRO A 59 -2.73 -2.35 14.20
CA PRO A 59 -3.36 -1.54 13.16
C PRO A 59 -2.71 -1.77 11.80
N PHE A 60 -3.52 -2.02 10.78
CA PHE A 60 -3.00 -2.21 9.42
C PHE A 60 -2.76 -0.89 8.72
N ASN A 61 -1.65 -0.78 7.98
CA ASN A 61 -1.44 0.32 7.04
C ASN A 61 -1.96 -0.04 5.64
N ALA A 62 -2.09 0.96 4.76
CA ALA A 62 -2.65 0.79 3.43
C ALA A 62 -1.93 -0.27 2.57
N HIS A 63 -0.60 -0.38 2.66
CA HIS A 63 0.17 -1.38 1.90
C HIS A 63 -0.09 -2.79 2.41
N THR A 64 -0.04 -3.00 3.74
CA THR A 64 -0.33 -4.30 4.34
C THR A 64 -1.74 -4.79 3.97
N ILE A 65 -2.74 -3.91 3.97
CA ILE A 65 -4.12 -4.28 3.59
C ILE A 65 -4.18 -4.87 2.18
N ARG A 66 -3.48 -4.26 1.21
CA ARG A 66 -3.43 -4.77 -0.18
C ARG A 66 -2.71 -6.11 -0.30
N MET A 67 -1.82 -6.43 0.63
CA MET A 67 -1.10 -7.71 0.69
C MET A 67 -1.92 -8.82 1.37
N ILE A 68 -2.87 -8.51 2.25
CA ILE A 68 -3.67 -9.54 2.92
C ILE A 68 -4.45 -10.35 1.87
N ARG A 69 -4.36 -11.67 1.95
CA ARG A 69 -5.11 -12.61 1.11
C ARG A 69 -6.17 -13.35 1.88
N ALA A 70 -5.83 -13.77 3.10
CA ALA A 70 -6.73 -14.51 3.93
C ALA A 70 -6.35 -14.44 5.40
N VAL A 71 -7.33 -14.71 6.27
CA VAL A 71 -7.13 -14.93 7.69
C VAL A 71 -7.83 -16.22 8.14
N LYS A 72 -7.21 -16.93 9.09
CA LYS A 72 -7.78 -18.14 9.71
C LYS A 72 -7.41 -18.17 11.18
N LEU A 73 -8.40 -18.48 12.03
CA LEU A 73 -8.22 -18.58 13.46
C LEU A 73 -8.10 -20.05 13.87
N PHE A 74 -7.14 -20.31 14.74
CA PHE A 74 -6.95 -21.56 15.46
C PHE A 74 -6.98 -21.26 16.97
N ALA A 75 -7.62 -22.10 17.79
CA ALA A 75 -7.72 -21.86 19.22
C ALA A 75 -7.83 -23.14 20.06
N GLU A 76 -7.20 -23.10 21.23
CA GLU A 76 -7.49 -23.88 22.44
C GLU A 76 -8.88 -23.59 23.02
N SER A 77 -9.94 -24.39 22.86
CA SER A 77 -11.22 -24.02 23.50
C SER A 77 -12.15 -25.17 23.86
N HIS A 78 -13.09 -24.87 24.75
CA HIS A 78 -14.14 -25.79 25.18
C HIS A 78 -15.37 -25.01 25.72
N ASP A 79 -16.49 -25.71 25.92
CA ASP A 79 -17.71 -25.16 26.51
C ASP A 79 -17.83 -25.54 28.00
N GLN A 80 -18.98 -25.39 28.64
CA GLN A 80 -19.15 -25.73 30.05
C GLN A 80 -19.11 -27.24 30.36
N GLY A 81 -19.00 -28.14 29.36
CA GLY A 81 -18.91 -29.58 29.53
C GLY A 81 -20.26 -30.31 29.61
N SER A 82 -21.30 -29.68 30.13
CA SER A 82 -22.64 -30.26 30.23
C SER A 82 -23.69 -29.45 29.47
N VAL A 83 -24.58 -30.13 28.75
CA VAL A 83 -25.73 -29.53 28.07
C VAL A 83 -27.00 -30.36 28.37
N ASP A 84 -28.13 -29.67 28.52
CA ASP A 84 -29.41 -30.34 28.81
C ASP A 84 -29.94 -31.13 27.60
N ASP A 85 -29.71 -30.63 26.39
CA ASP A 85 -30.13 -31.25 25.13
C ASP A 85 -29.13 -30.96 24.00
N MET A 86 -28.42 -31.99 23.56
CA MET A 86 -27.45 -31.89 22.47
C MET A 86 -28.09 -31.53 21.12
N MET A 87 -29.40 -31.74 20.94
CA MET A 87 -30.11 -31.45 19.69
C MET A 87 -30.43 -29.96 19.52
N GLN A 88 -30.32 -29.15 20.59
CA GLN A 88 -30.58 -27.71 20.55
C GLN A 88 -29.39 -26.87 20.04
N GLY A 89 -28.26 -27.52 19.74
CA GLY A 89 -27.10 -26.90 19.11
C GLY A 89 -26.05 -26.36 20.08
N ASN A 90 -25.01 -25.73 19.52
CA ASN A 90 -23.96 -25.07 20.28
C ASN A 90 -24.22 -23.55 20.40
N TRP A 91 -24.08 -23.01 21.59
CA TRP A 91 -24.22 -21.58 21.87
C TRP A 91 -22.92 -20.90 22.31
N THR A 92 -21.77 -21.50 22.00
CA THR A 92 -20.43 -20.93 22.20
C THR A 92 -19.59 -21.01 20.91
N TRP A 93 -19.02 -19.87 20.50
CA TRP A 93 -18.27 -19.77 19.24
C TRP A 93 -17.30 -18.60 19.22
N PHE A 94 -16.37 -18.60 18.26
CA PHE A 94 -15.49 -17.47 17.98
C PHE A 94 -16.02 -16.61 16.83
N GLN A 95 -15.81 -15.30 16.93
CA GLN A 95 -16.02 -14.34 15.85
C GLN A 95 -14.75 -13.56 15.54
N LEU A 96 -14.55 -13.24 14.27
CA LEU A 96 -13.63 -12.19 13.85
C LEU A 96 -14.43 -10.90 13.65
N ALA A 97 -13.90 -9.77 14.10
CA ALA A 97 -14.54 -8.46 13.99
C ALA A 97 -13.54 -7.43 13.48
N VAL A 98 -13.94 -6.60 12.51
CA VAL A 98 -13.16 -5.42 12.13
C VAL A 98 -13.48 -4.30 13.11
N LEU A 99 -12.47 -3.75 13.78
CA LEU A 99 -12.61 -2.57 14.63
C LEU A 99 -11.95 -1.36 13.95
N SER A 100 -12.47 -0.15 14.19
CA SER A 100 -11.95 1.08 13.56
C SER A 100 -10.53 1.44 14.00
N SER A 101 -10.12 1.04 15.20
CA SER A 101 -8.78 1.23 15.75
C SER A 101 -8.47 0.22 16.85
N ASP A 102 -7.22 0.21 17.32
CA ASP A 102 -6.77 -0.55 18.48
C ASP A 102 -7.49 -0.19 19.78
N LYS A 103 -8.08 1.01 19.87
CA LYS A 103 -8.84 1.48 21.04
C LYS A 103 -10.35 1.20 20.95
N ALA A 104 -10.86 0.84 19.78
CA ALA A 104 -12.27 0.56 19.61
C ALA A 104 -12.69 -0.71 20.40
N THR A 105 -13.92 -0.69 20.89
CA THR A 105 -14.52 -1.77 21.69
C THR A 105 -15.69 -2.46 20.98
N SER A 106 -16.22 -1.85 19.93
CA SER A 106 -17.33 -2.37 19.12
C SER A 106 -16.93 -2.53 17.65
N PRO A 107 -17.49 -3.53 16.93
CA PRO A 107 -17.24 -3.70 15.50
C PRO A 107 -17.63 -2.48 14.68
N LYS A 108 -16.88 -2.23 13.60
CA LYS A 108 -17.26 -1.29 12.56
C LYS A 108 -18.51 -1.82 11.84
N LYS A 109 -19.37 -0.92 11.39
CA LYS A 109 -20.53 -1.26 10.56
C LYS A 109 -20.19 -1.06 9.08
N GLY A 110 -20.66 -1.97 8.25
CA GLY A 110 -20.62 -1.86 6.80
C GLY A 110 -21.59 -0.80 6.29
N SER A 111 -21.59 -0.58 4.97
CA SER A 111 -22.51 0.36 4.31
C SER A 111 -23.99 -0.03 4.44
N ASP A 112 -24.28 -1.29 4.72
CA ASP A 112 -25.61 -1.85 5.00
C ASP A 112 -26.04 -1.69 6.46
N GLY A 113 -25.19 -1.09 7.31
CA GLY A 113 -25.44 -0.91 8.74
C GLY A 113 -25.21 -2.16 9.59
N GLN A 114 -24.82 -3.29 8.99
CA GLN A 114 -24.48 -4.51 9.72
C GLN A 114 -23.06 -4.44 10.27
N GLU A 115 -22.81 -5.09 11.40
CA GLU A 115 -21.46 -5.21 11.95
C GLU A 115 -20.58 -6.05 11.02
N LEU A 116 -19.35 -5.59 10.79
CA LEU A 116 -18.32 -6.31 10.04
C LEU A 116 -17.74 -7.43 10.91
N VAL A 117 -18.54 -8.47 11.08
CA VAL A 117 -18.22 -9.67 11.86
C VAL A 117 -18.40 -10.93 11.02
N VAL A 118 -17.60 -11.94 11.31
CA VAL A 118 -17.72 -13.26 10.70
C VAL A 118 -17.47 -14.33 11.74
N THR A 119 -18.33 -15.36 11.77
CA THR A 119 -18.15 -16.52 12.65
C THR A 119 -16.98 -17.35 12.14
N SER A 120 -16.04 -17.68 13.03
CA SER A 120 -14.88 -18.51 12.72
C SER A 120 -15.20 -20.00 12.84
N HIS A 121 -15.50 -20.46 14.07
CA HIS A 121 -15.94 -21.81 14.40
C HIS A 121 -16.65 -21.82 15.75
N ALA A 122 -17.48 -22.84 15.97
CA ALA A 122 -18.08 -23.13 17.27
C ALA A 122 -17.19 -24.09 18.07
N ASN A 123 -17.38 -24.14 19.38
CA ASN A 123 -16.77 -25.16 20.23
C ASN A 123 -17.28 -26.56 19.86
N ARG A 124 -16.63 -27.59 20.39
CA ARG A 124 -17.26 -28.90 20.54
C ARG A 124 -18.33 -28.80 21.63
N VAL A 125 -19.53 -29.28 21.34
CA VAL A 125 -20.65 -29.29 22.30
C VAL A 125 -20.38 -30.31 23.40
N ALA A 126 -20.70 -29.95 24.64
CA ALA A 126 -20.61 -30.79 25.82
C ALA A 126 -19.19 -31.32 26.08
N SER A 127 -18.22 -30.40 26.07
CA SER A 127 -16.80 -30.69 26.33
C SER A 127 -16.23 -29.67 27.30
N ASP A 128 -15.64 -30.15 28.39
CA ASP A 128 -14.84 -29.38 29.35
C ASP A 128 -13.32 -29.54 29.10
N GLU A 129 -12.95 -30.30 28.06
CA GLU A 129 -11.57 -30.51 27.66
C GLU A 129 -11.14 -29.52 26.57
N PHE A 130 -9.99 -28.87 26.76
CA PHE A 130 -9.42 -27.96 25.78
C PHE A 130 -9.02 -28.71 24.50
N GLU A 131 -9.72 -28.41 23.40
CA GLU A 131 -9.46 -28.98 22.09
C GLU A 131 -8.94 -27.93 21.11
N TRP A 132 -7.93 -28.29 20.32
CA TRP A 132 -7.42 -27.45 19.24
C TRP A 132 -8.40 -27.45 18.06
N LEU A 133 -9.12 -26.34 17.89
CA LEU A 133 -10.10 -26.15 16.84
C LEU A 133 -9.65 -25.07 15.84
N GLU A 134 -10.19 -25.15 14.63
CA GLU A 134 -9.90 -24.20 13.56
C GLU A 134 -11.18 -23.76 12.85
N GLY A 135 -11.19 -22.49 12.44
CA GLY A 135 -12.30 -21.93 11.66
C GLY A 135 -12.12 -22.03 10.15
N GLY A 136 -13.18 -21.68 9.43
CA GLY A 136 -13.08 -21.50 7.99
C GLY A 136 -12.14 -20.34 7.62
N THR A 137 -11.47 -20.46 6.48
CA THR A 137 -10.66 -19.39 5.91
C THR A 137 -11.54 -18.23 5.45
N VAL A 138 -11.19 -17.01 5.90
CA VAL A 138 -11.83 -15.76 5.47
C VAL A 138 -10.86 -15.07 4.52
N ASP A 139 -11.19 -15.02 3.24
CA ASP A 139 -10.34 -14.43 2.19
C ASP A 139 -10.92 -13.14 1.60
N THR A 140 -10.21 -12.57 0.62
CA THR A 140 -10.56 -11.30 -0.04
C THR A 140 -11.88 -11.30 -0.80
N ARG A 141 -12.56 -12.45 -0.94
CA ARG A 141 -13.91 -12.52 -1.54
C ARG A 141 -14.99 -12.11 -0.53
N ARG A 142 -14.67 -12.12 0.76
CA ARG A 142 -15.59 -11.72 1.82
C ARG A 142 -15.51 -10.21 2.00
N ILE A 143 -16.67 -9.57 2.12
CA ILE A 143 -16.80 -8.14 2.46
C ILE A 143 -16.01 -7.78 3.73
N PHE A 144 -15.84 -8.74 4.65
CA PHE A 144 -15.06 -8.62 5.87
C PHE A 144 -13.63 -8.11 5.63
N LEU A 145 -12.89 -8.69 4.67
CA LEU A 145 -11.54 -8.24 4.36
C LEU A 145 -11.53 -7.06 3.37
N GLN A 146 -12.51 -6.96 2.47
CA GLN A 146 -12.62 -5.84 1.52
C GLN A 146 -12.91 -4.50 2.20
N ALA A 147 -13.54 -4.52 3.38
CA ALA A 147 -13.92 -3.32 4.13
C ALA A 147 -12.81 -2.79 5.06
N LEU A 148 -11.63 -3.41 5.07
CA LEU A 148 -10.49 -2.94 5.85
C LEU A 148 -9.97 -1.60 5.33
N GLU A 149 -9.80 -0.67 6.24
CA GLU A 149 -9.19 0.64 5.99
C GLU A 149 -7.93 0.81 6.85
N PRO A 150 -7.01 1.72 6.44
CA PRO A 150 -5.85 2.05 7.26
C PRO A 150 -6.24 2.40 8.71
N GLY A 151 -5.50 1.86 9.67
CA GLY A 151 -5.76 2.01 11.11
C GLY A 151 -6.69 0.95 11.70
N ASN A 152 -7.44 0.21 10.88
CA ASN A 152 -8.31 -0.86 11.37
C ASN A 152 -7.51 -2.03 11.96
N VAL A 153 -8.15 -2.76 12.87
CA VAL A 153 -7.63 -4.02 13.45
C VAL A 153 -8.64 -5.14 13.25
N ILE A 154 -8.15 -6.39 13.13
CA ILE A 154 -9.00 -7.58 13.22
C ILE A 154 -8.93 -8.09 14.66
N ALA A 155 -10.09 -8.09 15.33
CA ALA A 155 -10.26 -8.61 16.68
C ALA A 155 -10.83 -10.02 16.65
N VAL A 156 -10.32 -10.89 17.51
CA VAL A 156 -10.88 -12.20 17.82
C VAL A 156 -11.76 -12.06 19.05
N ARG A 157 -13.02 -12.45 18.93
CA ARG A 157 -14.02 -12.39 19.99
C ARG A 157 -14.46 -13.79 20.38
N VAL A 158 -14.66 -13.98 21.67
CA VAL A 158 -15.35 -15.15 22.24
C VAL A 158 -16.81 -14.81 22.43
N CYS A 159 -17.71 -15.73 22.11
CA CYS A 159 -19.15 -15.53 22.15
C CYS A 159 -19.85 -16.65 22.91
N ALA A 160 -20.83 -16.28 23.74
CA ALA A 160 -21.71 -17.21 24.43
C ALA A 160 -23.14 -16.66 24.44
N ARG A 161 -24.14 -17.54 24.38
CA ARG A 161 -25.56 -17.18 24.43
C ARG A 161 -26.32 -18.16 25.32
N PHE A 162 -27.37 -17.67 25.98
CA PHE A 162 -28.25 -18.39 26.92
C PHE A 162 -27.64 -18.65 28.30
N LEU A 163 -28.50 -18.58 29.31
CA LEU A 163 -28.11 -18.79 30.70
C LEU A 163 -27.48 -20.18 30.88
N GLY A 164 -26.33 -20.22 31.55
CA GLY A 164 -25.61 -21.46 31.84
C GLY A 164 -24.53 -21.83 30.81
N TRP A 165 -24.53 -21.20 29.63
CA TRP A 165 -23.47 -21.41 28.64
C TRP A 165 -22.23 -20.59 28.97
N GLU A 166 -21.09 -21.26 28.89
CA GLU A 166 -19.78 -20.66 29.17
C GLU A 166 -18.76 -21.07 28.10
N MET A 167 -17.91 -20.11 27.72
CA MET A 167 -16.84 -20.32 26.76
C MET A 167 -15.49 -20.12 27.44
N PHE A 168 -14.60 -21.08 27.26
CA PHE A 168 -13.22 -21.03 27.73
C PHE A 168 -12.30 -21.10 26.53
N ALA A 169 -11.32 -20.20 26.46
CA ALA A 169 -10.37 -20.17 25.36
C ALA A 169 -8.96 -19.80 25.81
N ARG A 170 -7.96 -20.52 25.28
CA ARG A 170 -6.52 -20.29 25.47
C ARG A 170 -5.77 -20.54 24.17
N ASN A 171 -4.51 -20.11 24.07
CA ASN A 171 -3.64 -20.41 22.92
C ASN A 171 -4.25 -20.08 21.53
N GLY A 172 -4.87 -18.91 21.40
CA GLY A 172 -5.45 -18.42 20.15
C GLY A 172 -4.37 -17.93 19.19
N HIS A 173 -4.50 -18.32 17.91
CA HIS A 173 -3.58 -17.99 16.84
C HIS A 173 -4.38 -17.52 15.62
N LEU A 174 -4.38 -16.21 15.37
CA LEU A 174 -4.92 -15.65 14.14
C LEU A 174 -3.81 -15.60 13.09
N VAL A 175 -3.89 -16.49 12.10
CA VAL A 175 -2.98 -16.54 10.96
C VAL A 175 -3.45 -15.53 9.91
N VAL A 176 -2.51 -14.74 9.38
CA VAL A 176 -2.71 -13.79 8.30
C VAL A 176 -1.79 -14.17 7.14
N GLU A 177 -2.38 -14.49 5.99
CA GLU A 177 -1.68 -14.82 4.76
C GLU A 177 -1.42 -13.56 3.93
N MET A 178 -0.15 -13.29 3.63
CA MET A 178 0.28 -12.15 2.81
C MET A 178 0.67 -12.64 1.41
N GLY A 179 0.14 -11.99 0.39
CA GLY A 179 0.51 -12.18 -1.02
C GLY A 179 1.22 -10.97 -1.60
N GLU A 180 1.44 -11.00 -2.92
CA GLU A 180 1.99 -9.88 -3.69
C GLU A 180 1.07 -8.67 -3.68
N ASP A 181 1.59 -7.45 -3.74
CA ASP A 181 0.74 -6.27 -3.95
C ASP A 181 0.43 -6.11 -5.45
N ASN A 182 -0.49 -6.93 -5.96
CA ASN A 182 -0.86 -6.99 -7.38
C ASN A 182 -2.37 -6.81 -7.63
N GLN A 183 -3.14 -6.53 -6.58
CA GLN A 183 -4.59 -6.37 -6.69
C GLN A 183 -4.96 -5.08 -7.43
N PRO A 184 -6.11 -5.08 -8.15
CA PRO A 184 -6.60 -3.89 -8.81
C PRO A 184 -6.80 -2.68 -7.89
N VAL A 185 -6.07 -1.60 -8.14
CA VAL A 185 -6.20 -0.25 -7.60
C VAL A 185 -6.88 0.63 -8.64
N PRO A 186 -8.06 1.21 -8.34
CA PRO A 186 -8.73 2.12 -9.26
C PRO A 186 -8.00 3.46 -9.36
N ILE A 187 -7.70 3.89 -10.58
CA ILE A 187 -7.14 5.23 -10.84
C ILE A 187 -8.30 6.23 -10.80
N LYS A 188 -8.40 6.98 -9.71
CA LYS A 188 -9.45 7.98 -9.48
C LYS A 188 -8.84 9.38 -9.49
N PRO A 189 -9.56 10.41 -9.98
CA PRO A 189 -9.11 11.79 -9.81
C PRO A 189 -9.05 12.16 -8.32
N ILE A 190 -8.27 13.18 -8.00
CA ILE A 190 -8.37 13.86 -6.68
C ILE A 190 -9.84 14.28 -6.50
N LYS A 191 -10.40 14.12 -5.29
CA LYS A 191 -11.78 14.51 -5.04
C LYS A 191 -11.91 16.01 -5.34
N ILE A 192 -12.78 16.36 -6.27
CA ILE A 192 -13.09 17.74 -6.64
C ILE A 192 -14.50 17.99 -6.17
N ASP A 193 -14.69 19.05 -5.38
CA ASP A 193 -16.00 19.65 -5.20
C ASP A 193 -16.27 20.53 -6.42
N THR A 194 -17.38 20.30 -7.12
CA THR A 194 -17.73 21.09 -8.32
C THR A 194 -18.19 22.50 -7.98
N ASP A 195 -18.52 22.75 -6.71
CA ASP A 195 -18.89 24.08 -6.22
C ASP A 195 -17.65 24.93 -5.92
N ASP A 196 -16.48 24.29 -5.73
CA ASP A 196 -15.20 24.95 -5.48
C ASP A 196 -14.38 25.15 -6.76
N ALA A 197 -13.50 26.15 -6.74
CA ALA A 197 -12.54 26.37 -7.82
C ALA A 197 -11.57 25.18 -7.92
N ILE A 198 -11.51 24.53 -9.10
CA ILE A 198 -10.60 23.42 -9.35
C ILE A 198 -9.15 23.95 -9.35
N PRO A 199 -8.28 23.49 -8.44
CA PRO A 199 -6.89 23.92 -8.43
C PRO A 199 -6.18 23.54 -9.75
N ALA A 200 -5.46 24.51 -10.31
CA ALA A 200 -4.75 24.33 -11.58
C ALA A 200 -3.36 23.74 -11.38
N ARG A 201 -2.91 22.89 -12.31
CA ARG A 201 -1.48 22.54 -12.42
C ARG A 201 -0.71 23.78 -12.84
N ARG A 202 0.34 24.13 -12.09
CA ARG A 202 1.10 25.38 -12.26
C ARG A 202 2.43 25.13 -12.97
N ASN A 203 2.95 26.14 -13.66
CA ASN A 203 4.32 26.08 -14.18
C ASN A 203 5.28 25.98 -12.99
N VAL A 204 6.20 25.02 -12.98
CA VAL A 204 7.06 24.79 -11.82
C VAL A 204 8.00 25.94 -11.55
N GLN A 205 8.50 26.64 -12.58
CA GLN A 205 9.50 27.68 -12.37
C GLN A 205 8.86 28.86 -11.64
N THR A 206 7.65 29.24 -12.06
CA THR A 206 6.89 30.31 -11.40
C THR A 206 6.41 29.89 -10.02
N TRP A 207 5.86 28.69 -9.88
CA TRP A 207 5.43 28.15 -8.58
C TRP A 207 6.59 28.03 -7.58
N TYR A 208 7.72 27.45 -7.99
CA TYR A 208 8.90 27.28 -7.14
C TYR A 208 9.50 28.64 -6.72
N ASN A 209 9.57 29.61 -7.63
CA ASN A 209 10.02 30.95 -7.27
C ASN A 209 9.06 31.65 -6.30
N GLU A 210 7.75 31.46 -6.45
CA GLU A 210 6.77 32.03 -5.52
C GLU A 210 6.95 31.47 -4.10
N THR A 211 7.26 30.18 -3.96
CA THR A 211 7.45 29.53 -2.64
C THR A 211 8.55 30.16 -1.80
N LYS A 212 9.51 30.87 -2.43
CA LYS A 212 10.59 31.60 -1.76
C LYS A 212 10.10 32.88 -1.07
N THR A 213 8.93 33.37 -1.45
CA THR A 213 8.37 34.66 -1.00
C THR A 213 6.96 34.56 -0.41
N CYS A 214 6.23 33.47 -0.69
CA CYS A 214 4.87 33.24 -0.24
C CYS A 214 4.84 31.98 0.63
N HIS A 215 4.46 32.14 1.91
CA HIS A 215 4.44 31.02 2.85
C HIS A 215 3.39 29.97 2.49
N GLU A 216 2.26 30.33 1.88
CA GLU A 216 1.21 29.38 1.48
C GLU A 216 1.74 28.38 0.44
N THR A 217 2.35 28.86 -0.63
CA THR A 217 3.02 27.98 -1.61
C THR A 217 4.29 27.34 -1.04
N GLY A 218 4.94 27.97 -0.07
CA GLY A 218 5.98 27.36 0.75
C GLY A 218 5.51 26.10 1.49
N LEU A 219 4.28 26.08 2.03
CA LEU A 219 3.69 24.89 2.64
C LEU A 219 3.41 23.80 1.60
N GLU A 220 2.92 24.17 0.41
CA GLU A 220 2.71 23.23 -0.70
C GLU A 220 4.02 22.53 -1.11
N LEU A 221 5.10 23.30 -1.31
CA LEU A 221 6.43 22.75 -1.61
C LEU A 221 6.90 21.82 -0.48
N SER A 222 6.73 22.25 0.76
CA SER A 222 7.16 21.52 1.95
C SER A 222 6.48 20.16 2.05
N LEU A 223 5.18 20.08 1.77
CA LEU A 223 4.46 18.81 1.72
C LEU A 223 4.88 17.97 0.52
N PHE A 224 4.98 18.58 -0.67
CA PHE A 224 5.35 17.88 -1.89
C PHE A 224 6.71 17.20 -1.79
N ILE A 225 7.73 17.89 -1.26
CA ILE A 225 9.07 17.33 -1.08
C ILE A 225 9.07 16.16 -0.09
N ARG A 226 8.32 16.24 1.01
CA ARG A 226 8.23 15.14 1.98
C ARG A 226 7.48 13.95 1.41
N ALA A 227 6.35 14.20 0.75
CA ALA A 227 5.57 13.19 0.05
C ALA A 227 6.41 12.46 -1.02
N MET A 228 7.20 13.19 -1.82
CA MET A 228 8.09 12.59 -2.82
C MET A 228 9.20 11.74 -2.18
N ARG A 229 9.77 12.18 -1.03
CA ARG A 229 10.74 11.36 -0.28
C ARG A 229 10.11 10.05 0.21
N VAL A 230 8.90 10.11 0.75
CA VAL A 230 8.15 8.90 1.14
C VAL A 230 7.91 8.03 -0.09
N PHE A 231 7.38 8.60 -1.18
CA PHE A 231 7.06 7.88 -2.42
C PHE A 231 8.26 7.12 -3.00
N GLN A 232 9.44 7.74 -3.01
CA GLN A 232 10.69 7.14 -3.48
C GLN A 232 11.29 6.12 -2.50
N SER A 233 10.97 6.21 -1.21
CA SER A 233 11.43 5.25 -0.19
C SER A 233 10.64 3.94 -0.15
N LEU A 234 9.45 3.92 -0.77
CA LEU A 234 8.61 2.72 -0.83
C LEU A 234 9.31 1.58 -1.57
N ARG A 235 9.15 0.36 -1.06
CA ARG A 235 9.85 -0.82 -1.57
C ARG A 235 9.36 -1.22 -2.98
N PRO A 236 10.19 -1.87 -3.81
CA PRO A 236 9.78 -2.37 -5.14
C PRO A 236 8.59 -3.34 -5.12
N GLU A 237 8.37 -4.03 -4.00
CA GLU A 237 7.22 -4.92 -3.77
C GLU A 237 5.89 -4.16 -3.71
N ASP A 238 5.90 -2.88 -3.32
CA ASP A 238 4.71 -2.02 -3.30
C ASP A 238 4.41 -1.52 -4.72
N GLN A 239 3.29 -1.96 -5.32
CA GLN A 239 2.90 -1.53 -6.68
C GLN A 239 2.63 -0.02 -6.80
N LEU A 240 2.41 0.67 -5.69
CA LEU A 240 2.24 2.12 -5.60
C LEU A 240 3.51 2.84 -5.13
N SER A 241 4.68 2.18 -5.17
CA SER A 241 5.99 2.81 -5.02
C SER A 241 6.36 3.62 -6.26
N TYR A 242 7.26 4.61 -6.10
CA TYR A 242 7.80 5.38 -7.22
C TYR A 242 8.40 4.44 -8.28
N TYR A 243 9.18 3.44 -7.83
CA TYR A 243 9.83 2.48 -8.71
C TYR A 243 8.82 1.69 -9.54
N ARG A 244 7.73 1.19 -8.92
CA ARG A 244 6.72 0.40 -9.62
C ARG A 244 5.83 1.21 -10.53
N ILE A 245 5.46 2.42 -10.13
CA ILE A 245 4.71 3.33 -11.00
C ILE A 245 5.58 3.74 -12.19
N ALA A 246 6.85 4.09 -11.98
CA ALA A 246 7.80 4.33 -13.08
C ALA A 246 7.94 3.11 -14.01
N GLY A 247 7.98 1.91 -13.45
CA GLY A 247 8.07 0.66 -14.20
C GLY A 247 6.87 0.35 -15.11
N ILE A 248 5.71 0.99 -14.91
CA ILE A 248 4.56 0.92 -15.84
C ILE A 248 4.99 1.35 -17.25
N HIS A 249 5.88 2.35 -17.33
CA HIS A 249 6.35 2.90 -18.60
C HIS A 249 7.20 1.91 -19.40
N GLY A 250 8.00 1.08 -18.72
CA GLY A 250 9.01 0.25 -19.36
C GLY A 250 9.44 -0.93 -18.49
N PHE A 251 10.65 -0.86 -17.94
CA PHE A 251 11.27 -1.94 -17.16
C PHE A 251 11.04 -1.78 -15.65
N PRO A 252 11.01 -2.88 -14.87
CA PRO A 252 11.20 -4.28 -15.28
C PRO A 252 9.95 -4.89 -15.96
N CYS A 253 10.13 -5.45 -17.15
CA CYS A 253 9.03 -5.97 -17.96
C CYS A 253 8.43 -7.29 -17.44
N ASN A 254 9.11 -8.03 -16.56
CA ASN A 254 8.58 -9.25 -15.92
C ASN A 254 7.56 -8.96 -14.80
N VAL A 255 7.39 -7.69 -14.43
CA VAL A 255 6.54 -7.28 -13.32
C VAL A 255 5.25 -6.67 -13.88
N PRO A 256 4.10 -7.39 -13.83
CA PRO A 256 2.82 -6.80 -14.18
C PRO A 256 2.42 -5.73 -13.17
N TRP A 257 1.55 -4.82 -13.59
CA TRP A 257 1.00 -3.78 -12.72
C TRP A 257 -0.52 -3.79 -12.81
N ASN A 258 -1.18 -3.87 -11.64
CA ASN A 258 -2.62 -3.68 -11.52
C ASN A 258 -3.51 -4.70 -12.26
N THR A 259 -3.00 -5.90 -12.57
CA THR A 259 -3.73 -6.94 -13.32
C THR A 259 -4.24 -8.10 -12.46
N GLY A 260 -3.76 -8.24 -11.22
CA GLY A 260 -3.98 -9.43 -10.40
C GLY A 260 -3.05 -10.61 -10.72
N ASP A 261 -2.28 -10.52 -11.81
CA ASP A 261 -1.30 -11.55 -12.17
C ASP A 261 -0.07 -11.48 -11.25
N PRO A 262 0.55 -12.63 -10.94
CA PRO A 262 1.77 -12.65 -10.15
C PRO A 262 2.98 -12.12 -10.93
N VAL A 263 4.01 -11.71 -10.21
CA VAL A 263 5.32 -11.40 -10.80
C VAL A 263 5.89 -12.63 -11.49
N ILE A 264 6.38 -12.44 -12.72
CA ILE A 264 7.05 -13.51 -13.46
C ILE A 264 8.48 -13.61 -12.93
N PRO A 265 8.91 -14.76 -12.37
CA PRO A 265 10.28 -14.93 -11.89
C PRO A 265 11.30 -14.64 -12.99
N LEU A 266 12.39 -14.00 -12.63
CA LEU A 266 13.42 -13.63 -13.60
C LEU A 266 14.13 -14.86 -14.19
N ASP A 267 14.15 -15.98 -13.49
CA ASP A 267 14.70 -17.26 -13.93
C ASP A 267 13.65 -18.22 -14.52
N ASP A 268 12.41 -17.75 -14.75
CA ASP A 268 11.37 -18.56 -15.39
C ASP A 268 11.82 -18.95 -16.82
N PRO A 269 11.84 -20.25 -17.16
CA PRO A 269 12.28 -20.71 -18.49
C PRO A 269 11.36 -20.25 -19.62
N ASN A 270 10.14 -19.83 -19.33
CA ASN A 270 9.17 -19.31 -20.28
C ASN A 270 9.06 -17.77 -20.24
N LEU A 271 9.94 -17.07 -19.52
CA LEU A 271 9.86 -15.61 -19.36
C LEU A 271 9.67 -14.89 -20.70
N GLU A 272 10.49 -15.18 -21.71
CA GLU A 272 10.41 -14.51 -23.03
C GLU A 272 9.03 -14.71 -23.68
N LYS A 273 8.53 -15.95 -23.68
CA LYS A 273 7.21 -16.28 -24.21
C LYS A 273 6.08 -15.57 -23.45
N LEU A 274 6.16 -15.52 -22.12
CA LEU A 274 5.17 -14.84 -21.28
C LEU A 274 5.14 -13.32 -21.56
N LEU A 275 6.31 -12.71 -21.80
CA LEU A 275 6.41 -11.31 -22.19
C LEU A 275 5.80 -11.06 -23.58
N GLU A 276 6.05 -11.94 -24.55
CA GLU A 276 5.43 -11.88 -25.88
C GLU A 276 3.90 -11.99 -25.83
N GLU A 277 3.38 -12.80 -24.90
CA GLU A 277 1.95 -12.94 -24.61
C GLU A 277 1.37 -11.77 -23.78
N LYS A 278 2.16 -10.71 -23.52
CA LYS A 278 1.79 -9.52 -22.73
C LYS A 278 1.34 -9.85 -21.30
N LYS A 279 1.96 -10.87 -20.69
CA LYS A 279 1.72 -11.23 -19.27
C LYS A 279 2.54 -10.42 -18.28
N GLY A 280 3.52 -9.67 -18.77
CA GLY A 280 4.37 -8.79 -17.97
C GLY A 280 3.89 -7.33 -17.93
N GLY A 281 4.85 -6.43 -17.70
CA GLY A 281 4.71 -4.97 -17.74
C GLY A 281 4.97 -4.36 -19.12
N GLN A 282 5.51 -3.14 -19.14
CA GLN A 282 5.81 -2.34 -20.35
C GLN A 282 4.55 -1.93 -21.13
N TYR A 283 3.81 -0.98 -20.57
CA TYR A 283 2.49 -0.60 -21.08
C TYR A 283 2.50 0.67 -21.95
N CYS A 284 3.62 1.39 -22.03
CA CYS A 284 3.64 2.71 -22.65
C CYS A 284 3.35 2.68 -24.16
N GLU A 285 2.44 3.57 -24.58
CA GLU A 285 2.08 3.77 -25.97
C GLU A 285 2.99 4.84 -26.59
N HIS A 286 3.94 4.41 -27.43
CA HIS A 286 4.80 5.28 -28.24
C HIS A 286 4.51 5.10 -29.73
N ASN A 287 4.71 6.16 -30.52
CA ASN A 287 4.52 6.15 -31.97
C ASN A 287 3.11 5.66 -32.39
N ASN A 288 2.11 5.96 -31.56
CA ASN A 288 0.70 5.59 -31.73
C ASN A 288 -0.19 6.78 -31.33
N TYR A 289 -1.39 6.88 -31.92
CA TYR A 289 -2.42 7.87 -31.61
C TYR A 289 -2.89 7.83 -30.15
N LEU A 290 -2.66 6.72 -29.44
CA LEU A 290 -2.94 6.58 -28.00
C LEU A 290 -1.90 7.26 -27.10
N PHE A 291 -0.77 7.73 -27.64
CA PHE A 291 0.30 8.36 -26.86
C PHE A 291 -0.23 9.44 -25.88
N PRO A 292 -1.02 10.45 -26.30
CA PRO A 292 -1.45 11.51 -25.38
C PRO A 292 -2.45 11.02 -24.31
N THR A 293 -3.35 10.11 -24.67
CA THR A 293 -4.39 9.62 -23.74
C THR A 293 -3.82 8.65 -22.72
N TRP A 294 -2.90 7.79 -23.13
CA TRP A 294 -2.16 6.90 -22.23
C TRP A 294 -1.35 7.71 -21.20
N HIS A 295 -0.54 8.67 -21.66
CA HIS A 295 0.27 9.50 -20.77
C HIS A 295 -0.59 10.38 -19.85
N ARG A 296 -1.76 10.84 -20.31
CA ARG A 296 -2.71 11.56 -19.45
C ARG A 296 -3.19 10.71 -18.28
N ALA A 297 -3.54 9.45 -18.53
CA ALA A 297 -3.96 8.52 -17.48
C ALA A 297 -2.80 8.16 -16.54
N TYR A 298 -1.60 7.97 -17.08
CA TYR A 298 -0.38 7.73 -16.31
C TYR A 298 -0.06 8.90 -15.36
N MET A 299 -0.10 10.14 -15.87
CA MET A 299 0.12 11.33 -15.04
C MET A 299 -0.98 11.54 -14.00
N LEU A 300 -2.22 11.10 -14.27
CA LEU A 300 -3.30 11.13 -13.29
C LEU A 300 -3.02 10.17 -12.12
N LEU A 301 -2.58 8.94 -12.40
CA LEU A 301 -2.14 7.99 -11.37
C LEU A 301 -1.00 8.57 -10.54
N TYR A 302 0.00 9.14 -11.21
CA TYR A 302 1.19 9.70 -10.57
C TYR A 302 0.84 10.88 -9.64
N GLU A 303 0.06 11.86 -10.13
CA GLU A 303 -0.44 12.98 -9.33
C GLU A 303 -1.32 12.50 -8.17
N ARG A 304 -2.21 11.52 -8.42
CA ARG A 304 -3.10 10.99 -7.40
C ARG A 304 -2.31 10.37 -6.24
N ARG A 305 -1.30 9.54 -6.54
CA ARG A 305 -0.51 8.88 -5.50
C ARG A 305 0.27 9.88 -4.65
N ILE A 306 0.85 10.90 -5.28
CA ILE A 306 1.56 11.96 -4.55
C ILE A 306 0.58 12.80 -3.72
N SER A 307 -0.60 13.11 -4.26
CA SER A 307 -1.63 13.85 -3.52
C SER A 307 -2.09 13.12 -2.26
N ASP A 308 -2.25 11.78 -2.32
CA ASP A 308 -2.58 10.98 -1.13
C ASP A 308 -1.46 11.12 -0.07
N LEU A 309 -0.18 11.03 -0.48
CA LEU A 309 0.98 11.19 0.43
C LEU A 309 1.12 12.63 0.96
N VAL A 310 0.85 13.64 0.14
CA VAL A 310 0.81 15.06 0.55
C VAL A 310 -0.25 15.27 1.62
N MET A 311 -1.43 14.66 1.47
CA MET A 311 -2.50 14.74 2.46
C MET A 311 -2.15 13.98 3.75
N GLU A 312 -1.56 12.79 3.66
CA GLU A 312 -1.07 12.04 4.83
C GLU A 312 -0.06 12.89 5.64
N GLU A 313 0.95 13.47 4.99
CA GLU A 313 1.93 14.37 5.62
C GLU A 313 1.29 15.62 6.23
N ALA A 314 0.24 16.16 5.60
CA ALA A 314 -0.49 17.33 6.10
C ALA A 314 -1.35 16.99 7.32
N LEU A 315 -2.00 15.82 7.36
CA LEU A 315 -2.83 15.39 8.47
C LEU A 315 -2.01 15.15 9.74
N GLU A 316 -0.79 14.62 9.62
CA GLU A 316 0.14 14.51 10.75
C GLU A 316 0.47 15.89 11.34
N ARG A 317 0.56 16.92 10.49
CA ARG A 317 0.85 18.30 10.86
C ARG A 317 -0.38 19.14 11.18
N LYS A 318 -1.59 18.63 10.93
CA LYS A 318 -2.84 19.37 11.19
C LYS A 318 -2.96 19.77 12.67
N HIS A 319 -2.45 18.92 13.55
CA HIS A 319 -2.37 19.21 14.98
C HIS A 319 -1.49 20.44 15.29
N GLU A 320 -0.63 20.84 14.37
CA GLU A 320 0.21 22.03 14.44
C GLU A 320 -0.43 23.25 13.76
N ASN A 321 -1.10 23.08 12.60
CA ASN A 321 -1.76 24.17 11.87
C ASN A 321 -2.73 23.65 10.76
N GLU A 322 -3.97 24.17 10.69
CA GLU A 322 -4.94 23.82 9.62
C GLU A 322 -4.49 24.24 8.21
N LYS A 323 -3.60 25.24 8.10
CA LYS A 323 -3.04 25.70 6.81
C LYS A 323 -2.32 24.60 6.03
N TRP A 324 -1.76 23.60 6.70
CA TRP A 324 -1.11 22.46 6.03
C TRP A 324 -2.12 21.64 5.22
N VAL A 325 -3.32 21.42 5.75
CA VAL A 325 -4.37 20.67 5.04
C VAL A 325 -4.88 21.47 3.85
N GLN A 326 -5.07 22.78 4.01
CA GLN A 326 -5.47 23.66 2.90
C GLN A 326 -4.42 23.64 1.77
N ALA A 327 -3.12 23.71 2.11
CA ALA A 327 -2.05 23.59 1.12
C ALA A 327 -2.08 22.22 0.41
N ALA A 328 -2.37 21.13 1.12
CA ALA A 328 -2.54 19.80 0.52
C ALA A 328 -3.74 19.71 -0.43
N GLU A 329 -4.86 20.36 -0.10
CA GLU A 329 -6.07 20.41 -0.95
C GLU A 329 -5.82 21.22 -2.24
N CYS A 330 -5.05 22.31 -2.13
CA CYS A 330 -4.68 23.17 -3.27
C CYS A 330 -3.59 22.55 -4.17
N TRP A 331 -2.68 21.75 -3.62
CA TRP A 331 -1.54 21.22 -4.38
C TRP A 331 -1.96 20.40 -5.60
N ARG A 332 -1.33 20.67 -6.75
CA ARG A 332 -1.43 19.89 -7.98
C ARG A 332 -0.04 19.70 -8.57
N LEU A 333 0.15 18.63 -9.34
CA LEU A 333 1.46 18.33 -9.92
C LEU A 333 1.88 19.45 -10.88
N PRO A 334 3.00 20.16 -10.62
CA PRO A 334 3.45 21.22 -11.51
C PRO A 334 3.85 20.66 -12.89
N TYR A 335 4.00 21.52 -13.89
CA TYR A 335 4.55 21.18 -15.21
C TYR A 335 5.75 22.09 -15.55
N TRP A 336 6.70 21.64 -16.36
CA TRP A 336 7.67 22.54 -17.00
C TRP A 336 7.38 22.75 -18.45
N ASP A 337 7.26 24.04 -18.71
CA ASP A 337 7.17 24.61 -20.02
C ASP A 337 8.57 24.71 -20.61
N TRP A 338 9.06 23.57 -21.09
CA TRP A 338 10.36 23.47 -21.75
C TRP A 338 10.42 24.30 -23.05
N ALA A 339 9.27 24.59 -23.65
CA ALA A 339 9.19 25.42 -24.85
C ALA A 339 9.39 26.91 -24.51
N ALA A 340 8.84 27.39 -23.38
CA ALA A 340 9.09 28.74 -22.90
C ALA A 340 10.47 28.90 -22.25
N HIS A 341 10.88 27.92 -21.43
CA HIS A 341 12.15 27.94 -20.69
C HIS A 341 12.85 26.59 -20.84
N PRO A 342 13.79 26.44 -21.80
CA PRO A 342 14.36 25.13 -22.14
C PRO A 342 15.39 24.60 -21.13
N ARG A 343 15.76 25.38 -20.12
CA ARG A 343 16.63 24.91 -19.03
C ARG A 343 15.84 24.04 -18.07
N LEU A 344 16.53 23.09 -17.44
CA LEU A 344 15.96 22.36 -16.32
C LEU A 344 15.55 23.34 -15.21
N PRO A 345 14.37 23.17 -14.59
CA PRO A 345 13.93 24.05 -13.52
C PRO A 345 14.81 23.86 -12.27
N ASP A 346 15.04 24.95 -11.55
CA ASP A 346 15.98 25.00 -10.41
C ASP A 346 15.70 23.93 -9.35
N ILE A 347 14.42 23.59 -9.13
CA ILE A 347 13.99 22.54 -8.20
C ILE A 347 14.61 21.17 -8.49
N ALA A 348 15.06 20.90 -9.71
CA ALA A 348 15.69 19.63 -10.11
C ALA A 348 17.22 19.70 -10.20
N CYS A 349 17.83 20.87 -9.95
CA CYS A 349 19.25 21.09 -10.15
C CYS A 349 20.09 20.93 -8.86
N ASP A 350 19.50 21.21 -7.70
CA ASP A 350 20.21 21.19 -6.42
C ASP A 350 20.01 19.86 -5.66
N GLU A 351 21.07 19.33 -5.04
CA GLU A 351 21.02 18.08 -4.26
C GLU A 351 20.21 18.22 -2.96
N THR A 352 20.12 19.43 -2.43
CA THR A 352 19.39 19.77 -1.20
C THR A 352 18.35 20.83 -1.49
N ILE A 353 17.24 20.79 -0.75
CA ILE A 353 16.15 21.75 -0.88
C ILE A 353 15.70 22.21 0.51
N SER A 354 15.56 23.52 0.67
CA SER A 354 15.06 24.14 1.90
C SER A 354 13.54 24.20 1.90
N VAL A 355 12.92 23.75 2.99
CA VAL A 355 11.46 23.67 3.14
C VAL A 355 11.04 24.17 4.52
N ILE A 356 9.78 24.57 4.65
CA ILE A 356 9.18 24.90 5.94
C ILE A 356 9.06 23.61 6.74
N LYS A 357 9.62 23.60 7.94
CA LYS A 357 9.49 22.55 8.95
C LYS A 357 8.22 22.73 9.76
N SER A 358 8.03 23.92 10.29
CA SER A 358 6.91 24.29 11.14
C SER A 358 6.59 25.78 10.97
N TRP A 359 5.31 26.14 11.04
CA TRP A 359 4.88 27.54 10.93
C TRP A 359 3.55 27.76 11.65
N ASN A 360 3.52 28.73 12.57
CA ASN A 360 2.33 29.09 13.34
C ASN A 360 1.40 30.07 12.60
N GLY A 361 1.75 30.46 11.38
CA GLY A 361 0.96 31.36 10.54
C GLY A 361 1.10 32.86 10.86
N ARG A 362 1.92 33.26 11.84
CA ARG A 362 2.12 34.66 12.25
C ARG A 362 3.58 35.11 12.20
N ASP A 363 4.50 34.27 12.65
CA ASP A 363 5.94 34.56 12.70
C ASP A 363 6.66 34.06 11.45
N GLU A 364 7.98 34.22 11.38
CA GLU A 364 8.77 33.58 10.32
C GLU A 364 8.71 32.04 10.45
N PRO A 365 8.56 31.31 9.33
CA PRO A 365 8.56 29.85 9.35
C PRO A 365 9.92 29.32 9.79
N GLN A 366 9.91 28.25 10.59
CA GLN A 366 11.12 27.49 10.84
C GLN A 366 11.46 26.68 9.60
N MET A 367 12.63 26.91 9.02
CA MET A 367 13.11 26.19 7.84
C MET A 367 13.95 24.96 8.21
N GLU A 368 13.99 23.98 7.31
CA GLU A 368 14.94 22.87 7.35
C GLU A 368 15.39 22.48 5.94
N ASP A 369 16.61 21.96 5.82
CA ASP A 369 17.15 21.47 4.56
C ASP A 369 17.00 19.95 4.47
N LEU A 370 16.45 19.48 3.35
CA LEU A 370 16.26 18.07 3.06
C LEU A 370 17.03 17.69 1.79
N GLY A 371 17.45 16.42 1.69
CA GLY A 371 17.86 15.85 0.40
C GLY A 371 16.71 15.93 -0.60
N ASN A 372 17.00 16.43 -1.80
CA ASN A 372 16.01 16.79 -2.79
C ASN A 372 15.57 15.58 -3.64
N PRO A 373 14.31 15.09 -3.50
CA PRO A 373 13.83 13.96 -4.29
C PRO A 373 13.62 14.30 -5.78
N MET A 374 13.63 15.58 -6.13
CA MET A 374 13.50 16.05 -7.51
C MET A 374 14.83 16.06 -8.26
N TYR A 375 15.96 15.97 -7.56
CA TYR A 375 17.30 15.91 -8.14
C TYR A 375 17.54 14.55 -8.80
N ARG A 376 17.31 13.46 -8.05
CA ARG A 376 17.33 12.10 -8.58
C ARG A 376 16.58 11.10 -7.70
N PHE A 377 16.11 10.03 -8.32
CA PHE A 377 15.67 8.81 -7.68
C PHE A 377 16.86 7.91 -7.32
N GLN A 378 16.78 7.27 -6.16
CA GLN A 378 17.66 6.19 -5.74
C GLN A 378 16.83 5.06 -5.17
N MET A 379 17.20 3.82 -5.47
CA MET A 379 16.48 2.66 -4.95
C MET A 379 16.51 2.64 -3.41
N PRO A 380 15.43 2.17 -2.76
CA PRO A 380 15.41 1.95 -1.33
C PRO A 380 16.60 1.09 -0.87
N GLY A 381 17.38 1.57 0.10
CA GLY A 381 18.60 0.91 0.55
C GLY A 381 19.87 1.27 -0.23
N LEU A 382 19.79 2.23 -1.17
CA LEU A 382 20.92 2.82 -1.90
C LEU A 382 21.76 1.82 -2.70
N LYS A 383 21.12 0.74 -3.17
CA LYS A 383 21.77 -0.27 -4.01
C LYS A 383 21.46 -0.06 -5.49
N PRO A 384 22.29 -0.57 -6.42
CA PRO A 384 21.97 -0.55 -7.84
C PRO A 384 20.62 -1.23 -8.14
N MET A 385 19.87 -0.73 -9.13
CA MET A 385 18.56 -1.30 -9.51
C MET A 385 18.60 -2.78 -9.90
N GLY A 386 19.76 -3.29 -10.32
CA GLY A 386 19.97 -4.70 -10.64
C GLY A 386 20.44 -5.57 -9.47
N ASP A 387 20.51 -5.03 -8.25
CA ASP A 387 20.96 -5.79 -7.08
C ASP A 387 20.01 -6.96 -6.78
N SER A 388 20.59 -8.13 -6.47
CA SER A 388 19.83 -9.35 -6.23
C SER A 388 18.90 -9.28 -5.01
N SER A 389 19.14 -8.34 -4.07
CA SER A 389 18.28 -8.17 -2.91
C SER A 389 16.88 -7.62 -3.24
N TYR A 390 16.66 -7.10 -4.45
CA TYR A 390 15.32 -6.73 -4.93
C TYR A 390 14.55 -7.90 -5.57
N GLY A 391 15.11 -9.13 -5.53
CA GLY A 391 14.43 -10.32 -6.05
C GLY A 391 14.02 -10.15 -7.51
N ASP A 392 12.80 -10.56 -7.84
CA ASP A 392 12.26 -10.47 -9.22
C ASP A 392 11.84 -9.06 -9.64
N TYR A 393 11.95 -8.08 -8.73
CA TYR A 393 11.69 -6.66 -9.05
C TYR A 393 12.94 -5.92 -9.55
N ARG A 394 14.11 -6.56 -9.56
CA ARG A 394 15.37 -5.94 -10.02
C ARG A 394 15.42 -5.78 -11.54
N LEU A 395 16.19 -4.81 -12.03
CA LEU A 395 16.51 -4.69 -13.45
C LEU A 395 17.56 -5.73 -13.88
N LYS A 396 17.37 -6.36 -15.04
CA LYS A 396 18.38 -7.23 -15.66
C LYS A 396 19.27 -6.40 -16.58
N ASN A 397 20.45 -6.05 -16.12
CA ASN A 397 21.42 -5.29 -16.92
C ASN A 397 21.78 -6.04 -18.22
N THR A 398 21.04 -5.74 -19.28
CA THR A 398 21.12 -6.35 -20.61
C THR A 398 21.26 -5.22 -21.61
N GLU A 399 21.95 -5.46 -22.73
CA GLU A 399 22.23 -4.42 -23.73
C GLU A 399 20.94 -3.72 -24.23
N LYS A 400 19.83 -4.46 -24.36
CA LYS A 400 18.51 -3.91 -24.73
C LYS A 400 17.97 -2.93 -23.68
N GLN A 401 18.14 -3.23 -22.38
CA GLN A 401 17.72 -2.34 -21.29
C GLN A 401 18.57 -1.07 -21.25
N SER A 402 19.88 -1.19 -21.47
CA SER A 402 20.78 -0.04 -21.50
C SER A 402 20.39 0.97 -22.59
N VAL A 403 19.95 0.50 -23.77
CA VAL A 403 19.51 1.36 -24.89
C VAL A 403 18.15 2.01 -24.63
N CYS A 404 17.16 1.27 -24.14
CA CYS A 404 15.82 1.82 -23.84
C CYS A 404 15.83 2.87 -22.73
N ILE A 405 16.62 2.66 -21.67
CA ILE A 405 16.78 3.62 -20.57
C ILE A 405 17.28 5.00 -21.08
N HIS A 406 18.11 5.01 -22.13
CA HIS A 406 18.62 6.24 -22.71
C HIS A 406 17.62 6.92 -23.67
N LEU A 407 16.68 6.19 -24.26
CA LEU A 407 15.79 6.70 -25.31
C LEU A 407 14.41 7.14 -24.80
N GLU A 408 13.93 6.64 -23.66
CA GLU A 408 12.55 6.85 -23.20
C GLU A 408 12.29 8.17 -22.46
N CYS A 409 13.23 9.14 -22.42
CA CYS A 409 13.11 10.37 -21.62
C CYS A 409 12.01 11.35 -22.11
N CYS A 410 10.74 11.08 -21.78
CA CYS A 410 9.63 12.03 -21.88
C CYS A 410 9.29 12.65 -20.51
N GLY A 411 9.61 13.93 -20.34
CA GLY A 411 8.87 14.92 -19.56
C GLY A 411 8.52 14.63 -18.08
N TRP A 412 9.15 15.41 -17.21
CA TRP A 412 8.58 15.93 -15.95
C TRP A 412 8.68 15.17 -14.64
N ASN A 413 8.92 13.86 -14.61
CA ASN A 413 9.33 13.21 -13.35
C ASN A 413 9.96 11.82 -13.53
N MET A 414 10.27 11.46 -14.77
CA MET A 414 11.34 10.52 -15.03
C MET A 414 12.63 11.27 -14.75
N VAL A 415 13.06 11.23 -13.49
CA VAL A 415 14.49 11.28 -13.23
C VAL A 415 15.10 10.27 -14.20
N LEU A 416 16.08 10.72 -14.97
CA LEU A 416 17.02 9.88 -15.68
C LEU A 416 17.39 8.68 -14.78
N MET A 417 16.83 7.51 -15.06
CA MET A 417 17.25 6.25 -14.45
C MET A 417 18.61 5.89 -15.06
N THR A 418 19.65 6.67 -14.82
CA THR A 418 20.98 6.36 -15.34
C THR A 418 21.57 5.21 -14.53
N VAL A 419 21.68 4.04 -15.16
CA VAL A 419 22.51 2.96 -14.67
C VAL A 419 23.97 3.35 -14.96
N SER A 420 24.62 4.06 -14.05
CA SER A 420 26.08 4.28 -14.13
C SER A 420 26.80 3.04 -13.59
N GLY A 421 26.85 1.99 -14.41
CA GLY A 421 27.82 0.92 -14.25
C GLY A 421 29.18 1.40 -14.76
N THR A 422 29.85 2.30 -14.03
CA THR A 422 31.31 2.54 -13.96
C THR A 422 31.60 3.95 -13.45
N ASN A 423 32.63 4.08 -12.61
CA ASN A 423 33.15 5.33 -12.06
C ASN A 423 33.57 6.33 -13.16
N VAL A 424 32.65 7.15 -13.67
CA VAL A 424 32.97 8.41 -14.34
C VAL A 424 31.86 9.43 -14.03
N LEU A 425 32.22 10.52 -13.36
CA LEU A 425 31.40 11.71 -13.21
C LEU A 425 31.21 12.35 -14.59
N ALA A 426 29.98 12.39 -15.11
CA ALA A 426 29.63 13.20 -16.28
C ALA A 426 28.26 13.86 -16.06
N PRO A 427 28.12 15.17 -16.37
CA PRO A 427 26.90 15.93 -16.12
C PRO A 427 25.79 15.51 -17.09
N VAL A 428 24.55 15.65 -16.62
CA VAL A 428 23.32 15.38 -17.36
C VAL A 428 23.27 16.24 -18.63
N ALA A 429 23.50 15.62 -19.78
CA ALA A 429 23.28 16.21 -21.10
C ALA A 429 21.96 15.69 -21.66
N ILE A 430 20.96 16.56 -21.80
CA ILE A 430 19.77 16.29 -22.61
C ILE A 430 20.22 16.43 -24.07
N ALA A 431 20.31 15.32 -24.80
CA ALA A 431 20.44 15.35 -26.24
C ALA A 431 19.09 15.77 -26.84
N SER A 432 19.01 17.00 -27.34
CA SER A 432 17.95 17.39 -28.27
C SER A 432 18.16 16.63 -29.58
N SER A 433 17.34 15.61 -29.85
CA SER A 433 17.31 15.00 -31.18
C SER A 433 16.53 15.93 -32.11
N PRO A 434 17.10 16.42 -33.22
CA PRO A 434 16.35 17.19 -34.21
C PRO A 434 15.36 16.25 -34.90
N ALA A 435 14.08 16.61 -34.91
CA ALA A 435 13.10 15.99 -35.80
C ALA A 435 13.59 16.16 -37.25
N THR A 436 14.19 15.11 -37.79
CA THR A 436 14.56 15.09 -39.20
C THR A 436 13.29 14.76 -39.96
N LEU A 437 12.62 15.79 -40.50
CA LEU A 437 11.64 15.65 -41.56
C LEU A 437 12.34 14.97 -42.74
N MET A 438 12.16 13.65 -42.90
CA MET A 438 12.39 13.02 -44.20
C MET A 438 11.29 13.52 -45.13
N GLY A 439 11.64 14.51 -45.95
CA GLY A 439 10.83 14.90 -47.09
C GLY A 439 10.66 13.73 -48.03
N ALA A 440 9.42 13.52 -48.49
CA ALA A 440 9.12 12.63 -49.59
C ALA A 440 9.87 13.09 -50.84
N GLY A 441 10.68 12.19 -51.38
CA GLY A 441 11.24 12.21 -52.74
C GLY A 441 10.98 10.85 -53.37
#